data_AF-A0A450X910-F1
#
_entry.id   AF-A0A450X910-F1
#
_cell.length_a   1.000
_cell.length_b   1.000
_cell.length_c   1.000
_cell.angle_alpha   90.00
_cell.angle_beta   90.00
_cell.angle_gamma   90.00
#
_symmetry.space_group_name_H-M   'P 1'
#
loop_
_entity.id
_entity.type
_entity.pdbx_description
1 polymer ?
#
loop_
_entity_poly.entity_id
_entity_poly.type
_entity_poly.pdbx_seq_one_letter_code
_entity_poly.pdbx_strand_id
1 'polypeptide(L)' 'VAKALSHQIRLAKEKLHLPEDCPVICCYEAGRDGFWIHRMLEELGITNLIFIYFPLSFTNESPFNDSLLMQDYGSLA' A
#
# COMPACT_ATOMS: atom_id res chain seq x y z
N VAL A 1 16.71 3.96 5.57
CA VAL A 1 15.24 3.89 5.72
C VAL A 1 14.76 2.46 5.91
N ALA A 2 15.00 1.55 4.96
CA ALA A 2 14.59 0.14 5.03
C ALA A 2 14.92 -0.56 6.36
N LYS A 3 16.17 -0.50 6.85
CA LYS A 3 16.58 -1.14 8.12
C LYS A 3 15.80 -0.62 9.35
N ALA A 4 15.51 0.68 9.40
CA ALA A 4 14.75 1.26 10.50
C ALA A 4 13.28 0.83 10.43
N LEU A 5 12.70 0.78 9.23
CA LEU A 5 11.33 0.31 9.00
C LEU A 5 11.16 -1.15 9.42
N SER A 6 12.03 -2.06 8.97
CA SER A 6 11.96 -3.47 9.35
C SER A 6 12.06 -3.67 10.87
N HIS A 7 12.89 -2.88 11.55
CA HIS A 7 12.98 -2.91 13.01
C HIS A 7 11.67 -2.49 13.69
N GLN A 8 11.01 -1.43 13.19
CA GLN A 8 9.72 -0.97 13.73
C GLN A 8 8.60 -1.98 13.46
N ILE A 9 8.58 -2.62 12.29
CA ILE A 9 7.62 -3.68 11.97
C ILE A 9 7.75 -4.84 12.96
N ARG A 10 8.98 -5.30 13.24
CA ARG A 10 9.23 -6.36 14.23
C ARG A 10 8.71 -5.97 15.62
N LEU A 11 9.04 -4.76 16.09
CA LEU A 11 8.56 -4.26 17.38
C LEU A 11 7.03 -4.17 17.44
N ALA A 12 6.38 -3.77 16.34
CA ALA A 12 4.93 -3.72 16.26
C ALA A 12 4.30 -5.12 16.34
N LYS A 13 4.86 -6.11 15.61
CA LYS A 13 4.41 -7.51 15.67
C LYS A 13 4.52 -8.07 17.09
N GLU A 14 5.65 -7.84 17.77
CA GLU A 14 5.86 -8.24 19.17
C GLU A 14 4.84 -7.60 20.12
N LYS A 15 4.62 -6.29 19.98
CA LYS A 15 3.66 -5.54 20.83
C LYS A 15 2.22 -5.99 20.63
N LEU A 16 1.86 -6.40 19.42
CA LEU A 16 0.50 -6.86 19.07
C LEU A 16 0.32 -8.38 19.22
N HIS A 17 1.35 -9.09 19.70
CA HIS A 17 1.34 -10.56 19.82
C HIS A 17 1.02 -11.28 18.50
N LEU A 18 1.49 -10.74 17.38
CA LEU A 18 1.28 -11.31 16.06
C LEU A 18 2.38 -12.32 15.71
N PRO A 19 2.06 -13.35 14.90
CA PRO A 19 3.08 -14.24 14.33
C PRO A 19 4.15 -13.46 13.55
N GLU A 20 5.38 -13.97 13.54
CA GLU A 20 6.48 -13.34 12.81
C GLU A 20 6.22 -13.28 11.30
N ASP A 21 5.55 -14.31 10.77
CA ASP A 21 5.17 -14.47 9.36
C ASP A 21 3.85 -13.77 9.00
N CYS A 22 3.24 -13.02 9.93
CA CYS A 22 1.99 -12.33 9.63
C CYS A 22 2.18 -11.32 8.47
N PRO A 23 1.21 -11.22 7.55
CA PRO A 23 1.30 -10.28 6.44
C PRO A 23 1.32 -8.84 6.95
N VAL A 24 2.08 -7.99 6.26
CA VAL A 24 2.12 -6.55 6.51
C VAL A 24 1.65 -5.85 5.24
N ILE A 25 0.61 -5.05 5.38
CA ILE A 25 0.02 -4.28 4.28
C ILE A 25 0.25 -2.80 4.60
N CYS A 26 0.86 -2.07 3.67
CA CYS A 26 1.00 -0.63 3.75
C CYS A 26 -0.13 0.04 2.98
N CYS A 27 -0.79 1.03 3.60
CA CYS A 27 -1.83 1.81 2.97
C CYS A 27 -1.39 3.27 2.93
N TYR A 28 -1.36 3.88 1.75
CA TYR A 28 -0.99 5.30 1.62
C TYR A 28 -1.69 5.99 0.45
N GLU A 29 -1.91 7.29 0.61
CA GLU A 29 -2.39 8.16 -0.46
C GLU A 29 -1.22 8.58 -1.35
N ALA A 30 -1.41 8.50 -2.67
CA ALA A 30 -0.42 8.93 -3.65
C ALA A 30 -0.99 10.01 -4.57
N GLY A 31 -0.35 11.18 -4.56
CA GLY A 31 -0.49 12.18 -5.62
C GLY A 31 0.48 11.92 -6.80
N ARG A 32 0.67 12.91 -7.68
CA ARG A 32 1.56 12.81 -8.86
C ARG A 32 2.94 12.20 -8.57
N ASP A 33 3.53 12.58 -7.44
CA ASP A 33 4.87 12.14 -7.03
C ASP A 33 4.84 11.12 -5.87
N GLY A 34 3.66 10.63 -5.47
CA GLY A 34 3.46 9.80 -4.27
C GLY A 34 3.94 8.35 -4.36
N PHE A 35 4.49 7.94 -5.51
CA PHE A 35 4.88 6.55 -5.77
C PHE A 35 6.34 6.22 -5.41
N TRP A 36 7.11 7.20 -4.94
CA TRP A 36 8.55 7.04 -4.68
C TRP A 36 8.88 5.95 -3.65
N ILE A 37 7.98 5.66 -2.69
CA ILE A 37 8.20 4.65 -1.65
C ILE A 37 7.78 3.24 -2.07
N HIS A 38 7.00 3.10 -3.13
CA HIS A 38 6.40 1.84 -3.56
C HIS A 38 7.44 0.73 -3.77
N ARG A 39 8.46 1.01 -4.59
CA ARG A 39 9.52 0.04 -4.92
C ARG A 39 10.28 -0.43 -3.69
N MET A 40 10.57 0.48 -2.76
CA MET A 40 11.27 0.14 -1.52
C MET A 40 10.42 -0.79 -0.63
N LEU A 41 9.10 -0.59 -0.60
CA LEU A 41 8.19 -1.43 0.19
C LEU A 41 7.99 -2.80 -0.45
N GLU A 42 7.88 -2.87 -1.77
CA GLU A 42 7.81 -4.14 -2.52
C GLU A 42 9.10 -4.97 -2.36
N GLU A 43 10.27 -4.33 -2.39
CA GLU A 43 11.57 -5.00 -2.11
C GLU A 43 11.64 -5.60 -0.70
N LEU A 44 10.86 -5.07 0.25
CA LEU A 44 10.73 -5.59 1.61
C LEU A 44 9.62 -6.65 1.75
N GLY A 45 8.94 -7.01 0.66
CA GLY A 45 7.83 -7.97 0.66
C GLY A 45 6.53 -7.41 1.24
N ILE A 46 6.38 -6.08 1.29
CA ILE A 46 5.19 -5.42 1.84
C ILE A 46 4.21 -5.11 0.71
N THR A 47 2.98 -5.60 0.82
CA THR A 47 1.89 -5.29 -0.11
C THR A 47 1.42 -3.85 0.09
N ASN A 48 1.25 -3.10 -1.00
CA ASN A 48 0.87 -1.68 -0.96
C ASN A 48 -0.56 -1.47 -1.48
N LEU A 49 -1.41 -0.85 -0.65
CA LEU A 49 -2.73 -0.33 -1.02
C LEU A 49 -2.62 1.17 -1.25
N ILE A 50 -2.82 1.60 -2.49
CA ILE A 50 -2.58 2.98 -2.92
C ILE A 50 -3.92 3.66 -3.19
N PHE A 51 -4.16 4.77 -2.50
CA PHE A 51 -5.35 5.59 -2.72
C PHE A 51 -4.96 6.80 -3.59
N ILE A 52 -5.58 6.90 -4.78
CA ILE A 52 -5.36 8.01 -5.70
C ILE A 52 -6.59 8.92 -5.64
N TYR A 53 -6.42 10.14 -5.14
CA TYR A 53 -7.45 11.16 -5.27
C TYR A 53 -7.40 11.76 -6.67
N PHE A 54 -8.22 11.22 -7.57
CA PHE A 54 -8.49 11.87 -8.84
C PHE A 54 -9.73 12.74 -8.69
N PRO A 55 -9.65 14.06 -8.98
CA PRO A 55 -10.88 14.82 -9.18
C PRO A 55 -11.67 14.18 -10.33
N LEU A 56 -12.97 13.92 -10.10
CA LEU A 56 -13.89 13.25 -11.03
C LEU A 56 -13.92 13.84 -12.46
N SER A 57 -13.34 15.04 -12.66
CA SER A 57 -13.21 15.69 -13.96
C SER A 57 -12.11 15.12 -14.88
N PHE A 58 -11.22 14.24 -14.40
CA PHE A 58 -10.10 13.71 -15.20
C PHE A 58 -10.23 12.22 -15.60
N THR A 59 -11.29 11.53 -15.22
CA THR A 59 -11.43 10.06 -15.38
C THR A 59 -11.38 9.54 -16.83
N ASN A 60 -11.46 10.41 -17.84
CA ASN A 60 -11.40 10.00 -19.25
C ASN A 60 -9.97 9.92 -19.84
N GLU A 61 -8.92 10.31 -19.10
CA GLU A 61 -7.54 10.40 -19.63
C GLU A 61 -6.49 9.62 -18.81
N SER A 62 -6.90 8.89 -17.75
CA SER A 62 -5.97 8.11 -16.93
C SER A 62 -5.59 6.78 -17.63
N PRO A 63 -4.29 6.48 -17.84
CA PRO A 63 -3.84 5.18 -18.35
C PRO A 63 -3.93 4.06 -17.29
N PHE A 64 -4.20 4.39 -16.03
CA PHE A 64 -4.45 3.43 -14.97
C PHE A 64 -5.95 3.15 -14.93
N ASN A 65 -6.31 2.07 -15.61
CA ASN A 65 -7.67 1.57 -15.77
C ASN A 65 -8.35 1.38 -14.39
N ASP A 66 -9.56 1.92 -14.24
CA ASP A 66 -10.45 1.85 -13.05
C ASP A 66 -10.67 0.40 -12.54
N SER A 67 -10.29 -0.60 -13.32
CA SER A 67 -10.44 -2.02 -13.02
C SER A 67 -9.59 -2.53 -11.85
N LEU A 68 -8.50 -1.85 -11.48
CA LEU A 68 -7.61 -2.33 -10.42
C LEU A 68 -8.06 -1.91 -9.01
N LEU A 69 -8.71 -0.75 -8.86
CA LEU A 69 -9.21 -0.27 -7.57
C LEU A 69 -10.50 -0.99 -7.11
N MET A 70 -11.27 -1.54 -8.05
CA MET A 70 -12.49 -2.30 -7.71
C MET A 70 -12.26 -3.78 -7.40
N GLN A 71 -11.10 -4.37 -7.73
CA GLN A 71 -10.89 -5.81 -7.49
C GLN A 71 -10.69 -6.17 -6.00
N ASP A 72 -10.23 -5.24 -5.16
CA ASP A 72 -10.00 -5.51 -3.74
C ASP A 72 -11.19 -5.15 -2.83
N TYR A 73 -12.14 -4.31 -3.29
CA TYR A 73 -13.34 -3.98 -2.51
C TYR A 73 -14.47 -5.03 -2.61
N GLY A 74 -14.39 -5.97 -3.55
CA GLY A 74 -15.43 -6.96 -3.84
C GLY A 74 -15.46 -8.21 -2.96
N SER A 75 -14.54 -8.37 -1.99
CA SER A 75 -14.48 -9.58 -1.13
C SER A 75 -14.91 -9.34 0.33
N LEU A 76 -15.50 -8.17 0.63
CA LEU A 76 -15.99 -7.77 1.95
C LEU A 76 -17.52 -7.62 1.99
N ALA A 77 -18.25 -8.50 1.30
CA ALA A 77 -19.71 -8.67 1.43
C ALA A 77 -20.05 -10.10 1.84
#